data_AF-A0A4Q3T8V6-F1
#
_entry.id   AF-A0A4Q3T8V6-F1
#
_cell.length_a   1.000
_cell.length_b   1.000
_cell.length_c   1.000
_cell.angle_alpha   90.00
_cell.angle_beta   90.00
_cell.angle_gamma   90.00
#
_symmetry.space_group_name_H-M   'P 1'
#
loop_
_entity.id
_entity.type
_entity.pdbx_description
1 polymer ?
#
loop_
_entity_poly.entity_id
_entity_poly.type
_entity_poly.pdbx_seq_one_letter_code
_entity_poly.pdbx_strand_id
1 'polypeptide(L)'
;MLNQSLDRLERATLLAPARSPGEAASRAASSASVIEFVARARRVEPLGILALNGHDPALVRVENGDVIVIPPASQIVSIAGEVEAPQSILAQPSGTTGQYVRIAGGFTRRADRSHVLVFRQDGQIREGARVEPGDRVLVPTKPDSTLMPFIRDLTQTIFQMAGVLVAIDRFSND
;
A
#
# COMPACT_ATOMS: atom_id res chain seq x y z
N MET A 1 21.20 -2.13 -1.55
CA MET A 1 20.36 -2.28 -2.76
C MET A 1 19.36 -1.12 -2.93
N LEU A 2 18.57 -0.72 -1.92
CA LEU A 2 17.57 0.35 -2.03
C LEU A 2 18.14 1.73 -2.42
N ASN A 3 19.23 2.17 -1.79
CA ASN A 3 19.85 3.47 -2.11
C ASN A 3 20.32 3.55 -3.58
N GLN A 4 20.87 2.46 -4.12
CA GLN A 4 21.32 2.41 -5.52
C GLN A 4 20.16 2.41 -6.53
N SER A 5 18.98 1.91 -6.17
CA SER A 5 17.78 2.06 -7.00
C SER A 5 17.21 3.47 -6.94
N LEU A 6 17.26 4.12 -5.77
CA LEU A 6 16.81 5.51 -5.61
C LEU A 6 17.72 6.48 -6.38
N ASP A 7 19.03 6.28 -6.33
CA ASP A 7 20.00 7.09 -7.09
C ASP A 7 19.81 6.95 -8.61
N ARG A 8 19.43 5.75 -9.07
CA ARG A 8 19.14 5.51 -10.50
C ARG A 8 17.86 6.18 -10.94
N LEU A 9 16.81 6.14 -10.11
CA LEU A 9 15.55 6.82 -10.38
C LEU A 9 15.74 8.33 -10.45
N GLU A 10 16.47 8.90 -9.49
CA GLU A 10 16.80 10.34 -9.43
C GLU A 10 17.58 10.78 -10.68
N ARG A 11 18.62 10.05 -11.08
CA ARG A 11 19.37 10.35 -12.31
C ARG A 11 18.53 10.19 -13.57
N ALA A 12 17.67 9.18 -13.64
CA ALA A 12 16.80 8.96 -14.79
C ALA A 12 15.77 10.10 -14.95
N THR A 13 15.26 10.64 -13.84
CA THR A 13 14.38 11.82 -13.86
C THR A 13 15.12 13.10 -14.25
N LEU A 14 16.37 13.29 -13.77
CA LEU A 14 17.15 14.50 -14.03
C LEU A 14 17.78 14.57 -15.44
N LEU A 15 18.07 13.43 -16.07
CA LEU A 15 18.81 13.35 -17.33
C LEU A 15 17.92 13.12 -18.57
N ALA A 16 16.60 13.05 -18.41
CA ALA A 16 15.68 12.78 -19.51
C ALA A 16 15.40 14.04 -20.37
N PRO A 17 15.70 14.04 -21.69
CA PRO A 17 15.49 15.22 -22.53
C PRO A 17 13.99 15.52 -22.74
N ALA A 18 13.60 16.80 -22.62
CA ALA A 18 12.26 17.30 -22.91
C ALA A 18 12.20 17.92 -24.30
N ARG A 19 11.21 17.54 -25.12
CA ARG A 19 11.13 17.96 -26.54
C ARG A 19 10.21 19.17 -26.75
N SER A 20 9.43 19.60 -25.75
CA SER A 20 8.54 20.77 -25.85
C SER A 20 8.35 21.51 -24.50
N PRO A 21 7.96 22.81 -24.50
CA PRO A 21 7.74 23.60 -23.28
C PRO A 21 6.58 23.10 -22.40
N GLY A 22 5.51 22.56 -22.99
CA GLY A 22 4.38 21.97 -22.26
C GLY A 22 4.76 20.67 -21.55
N GLU A 23 5.56 19.82 -22.20
CA GLU A 23 6.15 18.64 -21.56
C GLU A 23 7.09 19.01 -20.41
N ALA A 24 7.83 20.12 -20.53
CA ALA A 24 8.71 20.58 -19.45
C ALA A 24 7.94 20.94 -18.17
N ALA A 25 6.78 21.60 -18.30
CA ALA A 25 5.94 21.97 -17.16
C ALA A 25 5.28 20.75 -16.48
N SER A 26 4.68 19.85 -17.26
CA SER A 26 4.09 18.61 -16.70
C SER A 26 5.16 17.69 -16.09
N ARG A 27 6.36 17.62 -16.70
CA ARG A 27 7.48 16.86 -16.13
C ARG A 27 8.05 17.51 -14.88
N ALA A 28 8.09 18.83 -14.78
CA ALA A 28 8.49 19.52 -13.55
C ALA A 28 7.55 19.18 -12.40
N ALA A 29 6.23 19.16 -12.66
CA ALA A 29 5.23 18.74 -11.68
C ALA A 29 5.38 17.26 -11.29
N SER A 30 5.60 16.34 -12.25
CA SER A 30 5.82 14.92 -11.94
C SER A 30 7.15 14.65 -11.21
N SER A 31 8.21 15.38 -11.56
CA SER A 31 9.53 15.23 -10.94
C SER A 31 9.53 15.65 -9.49
N ALA A 32 8.75 16.68 -9.13
CA ALA A 32 8.58 17.10 -7.74
C ALA A 32 8.01 15.97 -6.86
N SER A 33 6.98 15.26 -7.33
CA SER A 33 6.39 14.13 -6.62
C SER A 33 7.35 12.93 -6.50
N VAL A 34 8.19 12.68 -7.51
CA VAL A 34 9.20 11.62 -7.48
C VAL A 34 10.31 11.97 -6.48
N ILE A 35 10.81 13.21 -6.49
CA ILE A 35 11.82 13.68 -5.54
C ILE A 35 11.29 13.59 -4.10
N GLU A 36 10.05 14.02 -3.89
CA GLU A 36 9.40 13.96 -2.57
C GLU A 36 9.20 12.51 -2.11
N PHE A 37 8.81 11.60 -3.00
CA PHE A 37 8.74 10.16 -2.72
C PHE A 37 10.11 9.59 -2.34
N VAL A 38 11.17 9.90 -3.09
CA VAL A 38 12.54 9.47 -2.79
C VAL A 38 13.00 10.01 -1.44
N ALA A 39 12.74 11.29 -1.14
CA ALA A 39 13.10 11.91 0.14
C ALA A 39 12.40 11.24 1.33
N ARG A 40 11.12 10.88 1.18
CA ARG A 40 10.38 10.10 2.19
C ARG A 40 10.92 8.69 2.32
N ALA A 41 11.13 7.99 1.21
CA ALA A 41 11.60 6.61 1.19
C ALA A 41 12.98 6.45 1.85
N ARG A 42 13.89 7.42 1.68
CA ARG A 42 15.21 7.41 2.34
C ARG A 42 15.16 7.52 3.87
N ARG A 43 14.07 8.05 4.44
CA ARG A 43 13.90 8.20 5.90
C ARG A 43 13.27 6.97 6.55
N VAL A 44 12.74 6.05 5.76
CA VAL A 44 12.17 4.81 6.29
C VAL A 44 13.32 3.85 6.55
N GLU A 45 13.72 3.71 7.81
CA GLU A 45 14.60 2.63 8.21
C GLU A 45 13.86 1.30 8.08
N PRO A 46 14.42 0.31 7.37
CA PRO A 46 13.81 -1.01 7.32
C PRO A 46 13.80 -1.60 8.73
N LEU A 47 12.64 -2.09 9.17
CA LEU A 47 12.41 -2.63 10.53
C LEU A 47 13.35 -3.77 10.93
N GLY A 48 14.07 -4.40 9.99
CA GLY A 48 15.07 -5.42 10.28
C GLY A 48 14.50 -6.71 10.88
N ILE A 49 13.18 -6.92 10.83
CA ILE A 49 12.52 -8.07 11.44
C ILE A 49 12.71 -9.30 10.56
N LEU A 50 13.38 -10.31 11.10
CA LEU A 50 13.46 -11.65 10.51
C LEU A 50 12.27 -12.49 10.98
N ALA A 51 11.33 -12.78 10.08
CA ALA A 51 10.26 -13.72 10.38
C ALA A 51 10.82 -15.14 10.40
N LEU A 52 10.72 -15.81 11.56
CA LEU A 52 11.27 -17.16 11.77
C LEU A 52 10.48 -18.23 11.01
N ASN A 53 9.28 -17.90 10.56
CA ASN A 53 8.41 -18.77 9.79
C ASN A 53 8.11 -20.14 10.45
N GLY A 54 8.05 -20.19 11.78
CA GLY A 54 7.89 -21.45 12.53
C GLY A 54 9.13 -22.36 12.54
N HIS A 55 10.29 -21.90 12.07
CA HIS A 55 11.56 -22.60 12.28
C HIS A 55 12.01 -22.45 13.73
N ASP A 56 12.75 -23.45 14.21
CA ASP A 56 13.36 -23.41 15.54
C ASP A 56 14.28 -22.16 15.65
N PRO A 57 14.02 -21.25 16.62
CA PRO A 57 14.88 -20.10 16.85
C PRO A 57 16.36 -20.47 17.04
N ALA A 58 16.65 -21.68 17.52
CA ALA A 58 18.02 -22.18 17.70
C ALA A 58 18.79 -22.37 16.39
N LEU A 59 18.11 -22.38 15.23
CA LEU A 59 18.74 -22.48 13.91
C LEU A 59 19.21 -21.12 13.37
N VAL A 60 18.77 -20.01 13.97
CA VAL A 60 19.17 -18.68 13.52
C VAL A 60 20.53 -18.31 14.11
N ARG A 61 21.52 -18.12 13.24
CA ARG A 61 22.82 -17.59 13.65
C ARG A 61 22.71 -16.09 13.82
N VAL A 62 22.98 -15.63 15.04
CA VAL A 62 22.91 -14.23 15.46
C VAL A 62 24.31 -13.62 15.38
N GLU A 63 24.43 -12.39 14.90
CA GLU A 63 25.69 -11.65 14.80
C GLU A 63 25.80 -10.56 15.89
N ASN A 64 27.01 -10.02 16.08
CA ASN A 64 27.24 -9.01 17.09
C ASN A 64 26.53 -7.70 16.71
N GLY A 65 25.59 -7.25 17.54
CA GLY A 65 24.74 -6.09 17.28
C GLY A 65 23.27 -6.43 17.01
N ASP A 66 22.93 -7.70 16.82
CA ASP A 66 21.54 -8.14 16.68
C ASP A 66 20.79 -8.05 18.02
N VAL A 67 19.52 -7.66 17.95
CA VAL A 67 18.64 -7.53 19.11
C VAL A 67 17.53 -8.57 19.03
N ILE A 68 17.49 -9.48 20.00
CA ILE A 68 16.43 -10.48 20.13
C ILE A 68 15.30 -9.91 20.98
N VAL A 69 14.10 -9.81 20.40
CA VAL A 69 12.91 -9.32 21.08
C VAL A 69 11.95 -10.48 21.31
N ILE A 70 11.66 -10.80 22.57
CA ILE A 70 10.66 -11.80 22.94
C ILE A 70 9.40 -11.05 23.40
N PRO A 71 8.31 -11.06 22.60
CA PRO A 71 7.08 -10.39 22.99
C PRO A 71 6.39 -11.10 24.17
N PRO A 72 5.62 -10.37 24.99
CA PRO A 72 4.81 -10.99 26.04
C PRO A 72 3.74 -11.90 25.41
N ALA A 73 3.48 -13.03 26.06
CA ALA A 73 2.38 -13.92 25.69
C ALA A 73 1.05 -13.17 25.85
N SER A 74 0.38 -12.93 24.73
CA SER A 74 -0.89 -12.24 24.68
C SER A 74 -2.02 -13.25 24.48
N GLN A 75 -3.07 -13.15 25.29
CA GLN A 75 -4.29 -13.93 25.09
C GLN A 75 -5.34 -13.19 24.27
N ILE A 76 -5.01 -12.00 23.77
CA ILE A 76 -5.92 -11.18 22.96
C ILE A 76 -5.52 -11.21 21.49
N VAL A 77 -6.54 -11.13 20.64
CA VAL A 77 -6.43 -10.89 19.20
C VAL A 77 -6.84 -9.45 18.94
N SER A 78 -5.99 -8.69 18.26
CA SER A 78 -6.30 -7.31 17.87
C SER A 78 -6.86 -7.26 16.45
N ILE A 79 -7.98 -6.58 16.25
CA ILE A 79 -8.62 -6.43 14.94
C ILE A 79 -8.57 -4.96 14.53
N ALA A 80 -8.04 -4.69 13.35
CA ALA A 80 -7.86 -3.35 12.82
C ALA A 80 -8.18 -3.26 11.33
N GLY A 81 -8.30 -2.02 10.84
CA GLY A 81 -8.57 -1.71 9.44
C GLY A 81 -10.05 -1.52 9.14
N GLU A 82 -10.49 -1.97 7.96
CA GLU A 82 -11.83 -1.77 7.42
C GLU A 82 -12.88 -2.72 8.02
N VAL A 83 -13.08 -2.59 9.32
CA VAL A 83 -14.16 -3.23 10.10
C VAL A 83 -15.03 -2.16 10.75
N GLU A 84 -16.29 -2.49 11.06
CA GLU A 84 -17.23 -1.51 11.66
C GLU A 84 -16.76 -1.01 13.03
N ALA A 85 -16.16 -1.89 13.85
CA ALA A 85 -15.68 -1.55 15.18
C ALA A 85 -14.31 -2.21 15.49
N PRO A 86 -13.19 -1.54 15.17
CA PRO A 86 -11.84 -2.01 15.54
C PRO A 86 -11.70 -2.18 17.05
N GLN A 87 -11.26 -3.35 17.50
CA GLN A 87 -11.16 -3.70 18.92
C GLN A 87 -10.20 -4.86 19.15
N SER A 88 -9.80 -5.08 20.41
CA SER A 88 -9.06 -6.27 20.84
C SER A 88 -9.98 -7.20 21.61
N ILE A 89 -9.95 -8.49 21.28
CA ILE A 89 -10.88 -9.50 21.77
C ILE A 89 -10.09 -10.64 22.40
N LEU A 90 -10.63 -11.24 23.46
CA LEU A 90 -10.04 -12.46 24.02
C LEU A 90 -10.03 -13.57 22.96
N ALA A 91 -8.87 -14.20 22.78
CA ALA A 91 -8.69 -15.26 21.81
C ALA A 91 -9.53 -16.49 22.18
N GLN A 92 -10.30 -16.99 21.22
CA GLN A 92 -11.05 -18.23 21.35
C GLN A 92 -10.27 -19.39 20.73
N PRO A 93 -10.36 -20.61 21.30
CA PRO A 93 -9.76 -21.79 20.71
C PRO A 93 -10.25 -21.99 19.27
N SER A 94 -9.32 -22.14 18.33
CA SER A 94 -9.61 -22.39 16.90
C SER A 94 -10.43 -21.31 16.18
N GLY A 95 -10.41 -20.06 16.66
CA GLY A 95 -11.10 -18.94 16.02
C GLY A 95 -10.59 -18.64 14.61
N THR A 96 -11.51 -18.29 13.69
CA THR A 96 -11.18 -17.90 12.31
C THR A 96 -11.23 -16.39 12.14
N THR A 97 -10.47 -15.83 11.18
CA THR A 97 -10.51 -14.40 10.85
C THR A 97 -11.94 -13.88 10.65
N GLY A 98 -12.77 -14.62 9.91
CA GLY A 98 -14.17 -14.24 9.66
C GLY A 98 -15.03 -14.19 10.93
N GLN A 99 -14.75 -15.02 11.94
CA GLN A 99 -15.45 -14.96 13.21
C GLN A 99 -15.06 -13.69 14.00
N TYR A 100 -13.76 -13.41 14.08
CA TYR A 100 -13.27 -12.19 14.75
C TYR A 100 -13.80 -10.92 14.09
N VAL A 101 -13.77 -10.84 12.76
CA VAL A 101 -14.34 -9.70 12.02
C VAL A 101 -15.84 -9.55 12.29
N ARG A 102 -16.59 -10.66 12.43
CA ARG A 102 -18.01 -10.61 12.76
C ARG A 102 -18.26 -10.04 14.16
N ILE A 103 -17.42 -10.40 15.14
CA ILE A 103 -17.50 -9.83 16.50
C ILE A 103 -17.16 -8.34 16.46
N ALA A 104 -16.25 -7.93 15.57
CA ALA A 104 -15.94 -6.52 15.29
C ALA A 104 -17.04 -5.76 14.49
N GLY A 105 -18.26 -6.29 14.42
CA GLY A 105 -19.39 -5.67 13.73
C GLY A 105 -19.44 -5.93 12.22
N GLY A 106 -18.50 -6.69 11.66
CA GLY A 106 -18.42 -7.01 10.24
C GLY A 106 -17.49 -6.08 9.46
N PHE A 107 -17.50 -6.26 8.14
CA PHE A 107 -16.67 -5.52 7.20
C PHE A 107 -17.35 -4.21 6.76
N THR A 108 -16.58 -3.13 6.66
CA THR A 108 -17.07 -1.88 6.04
C THR A 108 -17.32 -2.07 4.54
N ARG A 109 -17.95 -1.08 3.88
CA ARG A 109 -18.16 -1.10 2.41
C ARG A 109 -16.85 -1.07 1.62
N ARG A 110 -15.83 -0.40 2.16
CA ARG A 110 -14.51 -0.24 1.54
C ARG A 110 -13.58 -1.43 1.81
N ALA A 111 -13.95 -2.34 2.70
CA ALA A 111 -13.14 -3.49 3.06
C ALA A 111 -12.86 -4.43 1.88
N ASP A 112 -11.61 -4.85 1.74
CA ASP A 112 -11.22 -5.99 0.93
C ASP A 112 -11.41 -7.27 1.74
N ARG A 113 -12.48 -8.01 1.41
CA ARG A 113 -12.86 -9.23 2.11
C ARG A 113 -12.05 -10.44 1.65
N SER A 114 -11.39 -10.34 0.50
CA SER A 114 -10.62 -11.44 -0.08
C SER A 114 -9.19 -11.49 0.45
N HIS A 115 -8.65 -10.34 0.87
CA HIS A 115 -7.25 -10.21 1.31
C HIS A 115 -7.15 -9.82 2.78
N VAL A 116 -7.82 -10.56 3.67
CA VAL A 116 -7.70 -10.34 5.12
C VAL A 116 -6.35 -10.90 5.60
N LEU A 117 -5.55 -10.04 6.22
CA LEU A 117 -4.19 -10.35 6.67
C LEU A 117 -4.17 -10.67 8.16
N VAL A 118 -3.39 -11.67 8.54
CA VAL A 118 -3.10 -12.06 9.92
C VAL A 118 -1.61 -11.91 10.16
N PHE A 119 -1.25 -11.04 11.10
CA PHE A 119 0.11 -10.86 11.56
C PHE A 119 0.31 -11.70 12.82
N ARG A 120 1.25 -12.63 12.75
CA ARG A 120 1.62 -13.48 13.88
C ARG A 120 2.74 -12.88 14.70
N GLN A 121 2.85 -13.33 15.95
CA GLN A 121 3.90 -12.88 16.87
C GLN A 121 5.31 -13.24 16.42
N ASP A 122 5.47 -14.28 15.58
CA ASP A 122 6.74 -14.69 14.98
C ASP A 122 7.13 -13.87 13.73
N GLY A 123 6.35 -12.83 13.41
CA GLY A 123 6.56 -11.96 12.26
C GLY A 123 5.97 -12.49 10.95
N GLN A 124 5.30 -13.65 10.94
CA GLN A 124 4.62 -14.14 9.74
C GLN A 124 3.40 -13.29 9.39
N ILE A 125 3.15 -13.16 8.09
CA ILE A 125 1.91 -12.61 7.55
C ILE A 125 1.21 -13.73 6.78
N ARG A 126 -0.05 -13.99 7.09
CA ARG A 126 -0.86 -15.02 6.43
C ARG A 126 -2.20 -14.45 5.98
N GLU A 127 -2.69 -14.91 4.84
CA GLU A 127 -4.04 -14.58 4.36
C GLU A 127 -5.06 -15.63 4.82
N GLY A 128 -6.25 -15.18 5.23
CA GLY A 128 -7.41 -16.06 5.42
C GLY A 128 -7.21 -17.23 6.39
N ALA A 129 -6.43 -17.03 7.45
CA ALA A 129 -5.99 -18.12 8.33
C ALA A 129 -6.85 -18.31 9.60
N ARG A 130 -6.58 -19.42 10.30
CA ARG A 130 -6.93 -19.56 11.72
C ARG A 130 -6.09 -18.54 12.51
N VAL A 131 -6.72 -17.92 13.49
CA VAL A 131 -6.12 -16.88 14.32
C VAL A 131 -5.76 -17.48 15.67
N GLU A 132 -4.52 -17.24 16.11
CA GLU A 132 -3.98 -17.70 17.37
C GLU A 132 -3.93 -16.56 18.40
N PRO A 133 -3.84 -16.87 19.70
CA PRO A 133 -3.66 -15.85 20.73
C PRO A 133 -2.43 -14.97 20.46
N GLY A 134 -2.60 -13.65 20.53
CA GLY A 134 -1.53 -12.69 20.25
C GLY A 134 -1.41 -12.24 18.80
N ASP A 135 -2.18 -12.83 17.89
CA ASP A 135 -2.22 -12.41 16.50
C ASP A 135 -2.96 -11.08 16.32
N ARG A 136 -2.65 -10.40 15.21
CA ARG A 136 -3.34 -9.19 14.77
C ARG A 136 -3.99 -9.41 13.41
N VAL A 137 -5.30 -9.21 13.34
CA VAL A 137 -6.08 -9.28 12.11
C VAL A 137 -6.20 -7.88 11.53
N LEU A 138 -5.78 -7.71 10.27
CA LEU A 138 -5.89 -6.48 9.52
C LEU A 138 -6.78 -6.68 8.30
N VAL A 139 -7.80 -5.86 8.18
CA VAL A 139 -8.65 -5.80 6.99
C VAL A 139 -8.24 -4.61 6.15
N PRO A 140 -7.66 -4.82 4.95
CA PRO A 140 -7.27 -3.71 4.08
C PRO A 140 -8.48 -3.10 3.38
N THR A 141 -8.26 -1.91 2.81
CA THR A 141 -9.20 -1.27 1.87
C THR A 141 -9.10 -1.91 0.49
N LYS A 142 -10.22 -2.05 -0.20
CA LYS A 142 -10.23 -2.38 -1.63
C LYS A 142 -9.47 -1.31 -2.39
N PRO A 143 -8.54 -1.71 -3.28
CA PRO A 143 -7.97 -0.76 -4.22
C PRO A 143 -9.12 -0.24 -5.10
N ASP A 144 -9.31 1.08 -5.10
CA ASP A 144 -10.27 1.72 -5.98
C ASP A 144 -9.80 1.51 -7.43
N SER A 145 -10.38 0.51 -8.11
CA SER A 145 -10.19 0.32 -9.55
C SER A 145 -11.04 1.34 -10.29
N THR A 146 -10.62 2.61 -10.24
CA THR A 146 -11.37 3.67 -10.90
C THR A 146 -10.91 3.78 -12.35
N LEU A 147 -11.49 2.95 -13.22
CA LEU A 147 -11.47 3.15 -14.68
C LEU A 147 -12.21 4.44 -15.09
N MET A 148 -13.07 4.97 -14.22
CA MET A 148 -13.91 6.14 -14.52
C MET A 148 -13.14 7.47 -14.68
N PRO A 149 -12.15 7.84 -13.84
CA PRO A 149 -11.26 8.98 -14.06
C PRO A 149 -10.58 8.94 -15.43
N PHE A 150 -10.05 7.78 -15.83
CA PHE A 150 -9.40 7.61 -17.13
C PHE A 150 -10.35 7.84 -18.31
N ILE A 151 -11.56 7.26 -18.27
CA ILE A 151 -12.56 7.47 -19.32
C ILE A 151 -13.07 8.92 -19.34
N ARG A 152 -13.20 9.57 -18.18
CA ARG A 152 -13.57 10.99 -18.08
C ARG A 152 -12.52 11.90 -18.73
N ASP A 153 -11.25 11.66 -18.44
CA ASP A 153 -10.13 12.45 -18.98
C ASP A 153 -10.01 12.27 -20.50
N LEU A 154 -10.20 11.05 -21.01
CA LEU A 154 -10.24 10.76 -22.45
C LEU A 154 -11.42 11.47 -23.13
N THR A 155 -12.60 11.40 -22.53
CA THR A 155 -13.81 12.06 -23.03
C THR A 155 -13.63 13.57 -23.08
N GLN A 156 -13.03 14.17 -22.04
CA GLN A 156 -12.77 15.61 -21.98
C GLN A 156 -11.72 16.06 -23.01
N THR A 157 -10.68 15.26 -23.24
CA THR A 157 -9.69 15.54 -24.29
C THR A 157 -10.33 15.53 -25.67
N ILE A 158 -11.19 14.54 -25.96
CA ILE A 158 -11.94 14.48 -27.22
C ILE A 158 -12.87 15.69 -27.37
N PHE A 159 -13.59 16.09 -26.31
CA PHE A 159 -14.44 17.28 -26.33
C PHE A 159 -13.66 18.57 -26.55
N GLN A 160 -12.46 18.71 -25.96
CA GLN A 160 -11.59 19.87 -26.18
C GLN A 160 -11.10 19.93 -27.63
N MET A 161 -10.77 18.80 -28.25
CA MET A 161 -10.41 18.75 -29.66
C MET A 161 -11.59 19.11 -30.58
N ALA A 162 -12.80 18.64 -30.26
CA ALA A 162 -14.00 18.98 -31.01
C ALA A 162 -14.31 20.49 -30.97
N GLY A 163 -14.14 21.13 -29.81
CA GLY A 163 -14.33 22.59 -29.67
C GLY A 163 -13.39 23.42 -30.54
N VAL A 164 -12.13 22.98 -30.68
CA VAL A 164 -11.15 23.64 -31.56
C VAL A 164 -11.52 23.47 -33.03
N LEU A 165 -11.97 22.28 -33.44
CA LEU A 165 -12.38 22.02 -34.83
C LEU A 165 -13.59 22.86 -35.24
N VAL A 166 -14.60 22.98 -34.37
CA VAL A 166 -15.80 23.81 -34.60
C VAL A 166 -15.46 25.30 -34.64
N ALA A 167 -14.46 25.73 -33.86
CA ALA A 167 -13.99 27.12 -33.92
C ALA A 167 -13.25 27.42 -35.23
N ILE A 168 -12.41 26.51 -35.73
CA ILE A 168 -11.68 26.67 -37.01
C ILE A 168 -12.65 26.73 -38.19
N ASP A 169 -13.68 25.88 -38.21
CA ASP A 169 -14.68 25.84 -39.29
C ASP A 169 -15.45 27.16 -39.43
N ARG A 170 -15.75 27.84 -38.30
CA ARG A 170 -16.40 29.15 -38.30
C ARG A 170 -15.54 30.29 -38.85
N PHE A 171 -14.22 30.19 -38.80
CA PHE A 171 -13.31 31.21 -39.37
C PHE A 171 -13.04 31.00 -40.88
N SER A 172 -13.37 29.83 -41.43
CA SER A 172 -13.17 29.54 -42.87
C SER A 172 -14.36 29.96 -43.74
N ASN A 173 -15.47 30.39 -43.14
CA ASN A 173 -16.73 30.69 -43.83
C ASN A 173 -17.21 32.15 -43.64
N ASP A 174 -16.30 33.04 -43.22
CA ASP A 174 -16.40 34.52 -43.30
C ASP A 174 -15.25 35.04 -44.19
#